data_AF-A0A259NCB2-F1
#
_entry.id   AF-A0A259NCB2-F1
#
_cell.length_a   1.000
_cell.length_b   1.000
_cell.length_c   1.000
_cell.angle_alpha   90.00
_cell.angle_beta   90.00
_cell.angle_gamma   90.00
#
_symmetry.space_group_name_H-M   'P 1'
#
loop_
_entity.id
_entity.type
_entity.pdbx_description
1 polymer ?
#
loop_
_entity_poly.entity_id
_entity_poly.type
_entity_poly.pdbx_seq_one_letter_code
_entity_poly.pdbx_strand_id
1 'polypeptide(L)'
;MAYLEYQKCLLHEQRQVQKRREAEFLDSFHRGSARVAAMIAEGALIDEVLAPLQLNCLEKMEYVANNSVFIRAKDGHEAIQVVWAESQIICVHRLLSKEFRNEFQALWLGVWSEQLEGRSRSAVEASFKQKVEYRVLMRQSAGPNSEIQFAASPAVTMPSYILRS
;
A
#
# COMPACT_ATOMS: atom_id res chain seq x y z
N MET A 1 -14.87 -54.83 6.44
CA MET A 1 -14.33 -53.93 5.39
C MET A 1 -14.54 -52.44 5.70
N ALA A 2 -15.64 -52.03 6.34
CA ALA A 2 -15.94 -50.61 6.64
C ALA A 2 -14.93 -49.86 7.54
N TYR A 3 -14.23 -50.54 8.47
CA TYR A 3 -13.31 -49.88 9.41
C TYR A 3 -12.03 -49.34 8.74
N LEU A 4 -11.52 -50.04 7.73
CA LEU A 4 -10.32 -49.64 6.97
C LEU A 4 -10.59 -48.46 6.04
N GLU A 5 -11.80 -48.36 5.50
CA GLU A 5 -12.24 -47.22 4.68
C GLU A 5 -12.45 -45.97 5.55
N TYR A 6 -13.05 -46.13 6.74
CA TYR A 6 -13.20 -45.05 7.71
C TYR A 6 -11.84 -44.45 8.14
N GLN A 7 -10.85 -45.29 8.45
CA GLN A 7 -9.50 -44.81 8.78
C GLN A 7 -8.82 -44.06 7.63
N LYS A 8 -9.03 -44.50 6.38
CA LYS A 8 -8.49 -43.81 5.20
C LYS A 8 -9.14 -42.44 4.99
N CYS A 9 -10.45 -42.32 5.22
CA CYS A 9 -11.15 -41.03 5.16
C CYS A 9 -10.64 -40.06 6.23
N LEU A 10 -10.46 -40.52 7.47
CA LEU A 10 -9.94 -39.71 8.58
C LEU A 10 -8.51 -39.19 8.33
N LEU A 11 -7.64 -40.04 7.81
CA LEU A 11 -6.28 -39.67 7.39
C LEU A 11 -6.28 -38.66 6.23
N HIS A 12 -7.22 -38.80 5.30
CA HIS A 12 -7.37 -37.85 4.20
C HIS A 12 -7.85 -36.49 4.70
N GLU A 13 -8.86 -36.44 5.58
CA GLU A 13 -9.34 -35.22 6.21
C GLU A 13 -8.23 -34.51 6.98
N GLN A 14 -7.46 -35.25 7.80
CA GLN A 14 -6.32 -34.69 8.52
C GLN A 14 -5.25 -34.12 7.59
N ARG A 15 -4.94 -34.79 6.48
CA ARG A 15 -4.02 -34.27 5.46
C ARG A 15 -4.54 -33.03 4.76
N GLN A 16 -5.84 -32.95 4.47
CA GLN A 16 -6.46 -31.77 3.87
C GLN A 16 -6.45 -30.58 4.83
N VAL A 17 -6.71 -30.81 6.13
CA VAL A 17 -6.60 -29.80 7.18
C VAL A 17 -5.15 -29.34 7.34
N GLN A 18 -4.18 -30.26 7.33
CA GLN A 18 -2.76 -29.94 7.41
C GLN A 18 -2.31 -29.09 6.21
N LYS A 19 -2.70 -29.46 4.98
CA LYS A 19 -2.44 -28.67 3.77
C LYS A 19 -3.06 -27.27 3.83
N ARG A 20 -4.28 -27.14 4.37
CA ARG A 20 -4.92 -25.83 4.58
C ARG A 20 -4.14 -24.98 5.57
N ARG A 21 -3.66 -25.56 6.67
CA ARG A 21 -2.82 -24.86 7.66
C ARG A 21 -1.47 -24.44 7.09
N GLU A 22 -0.84 -25.28 6.28
CA GLU A 22 0.42 -24.95 5.59
C GLU A 22 0.22 -23.84 4.56
N ALA A 23 -0.89 -23.87 3.81
CA ALA A 23 -1.27 -22.79 2.90
C ALA A 23 -1.57 -21.49 3.67
N GLU A 24 -2.31 -21.54 4.79
CA GLU A 24 -2.58 -20.39 5.64
C GLU A 24 -1.30 -19.79 6.25
N PHE A 25 -0.32 -20.64 6.60
CA PHE A 25 0.98 -20.23 7.12
C PHE A 25 1.84 -19.57 6.05
N LEU A 26 1.96 -20.16 4.86
CA LEU A 26 2.64 -19.55 3.71
C LEU A 26 2.00 -18.22 3.33
N ASP A 27 0.68 -18.16 3.29
CA ASP A 27 -0.08 -16.94 3.04
C ASP A 27 0.13 -15.90 4.15
N SER A 28 0.26 -16.30 5.42
CA SER A 28 0.62 -15.40 6.53
C SER A 28 2.04 -14.85 6.45
N PHE A 29 2.98 -15.64 5.93
CA PHE A 29 4.36 -15.21 5.71
C PHE A 29 4.44 -14.17 4.58
N HIS A 30 3.72 -14.39 3.47
CA HIS A 30 3.62 -13.42 2.38
C HIS A 30 2.93 -12.11 2.80
N ARG A 31 1.96 -12.19 3.72
CA ARG A 31 1.28 -11.01 4.30
C ARG A 31 2.24 -10.12 5.11
N GLY A 32 3.15 -10.71 5.87
CA GLY A 32 4.19 -9.97 6.59
C GLY A 32 5.18 -9.30 5.63
N SER A 33 5.63 -10.03 4.60
CA SER A 33 6.64 -9.54 3.65
C SER A 33 6.15 -8.35 2.82
N ALA A 34 4.88 -8.33 2.38
CA ALA A 34 4.34 -7.22 1.60
C ALA A 34 4.35 -5.90 2.39
N ARG A 35 3.98 -5.95 3.68
CA ARG A 35 4.01 -4.78 4.58
C ARG A 35 5.42 -4.28 4.81
N VAL A 36 6.37 -5.19 5.04
CA VAL A 36 7.78 -4.83 5.27
C VAL A 36 8.41 -4.24 4.00
N ALA A 37 8.17 -4.84 2.83
CA ALA A 37 8.68 -4.32 1.55
C ALA A 37 8.15 -2.91 1.28
N ALA A 38 6.86 -2.68 1.55
CA ALA A 38 6.26 -1.37 1.46
C ALA A 38 6.99 -0.36 2.35
N MET A 39 7.18 -0.68 3.64
CA MET A 39 7.90 0.16 4.62
C MET A 39 9.33 0.50 4.21
N ILE A 40 10.06 -0.47 3.67
CA ILE A 40 11.43 -0.27 3.18
C ILE A 40 11.44 0.68 1.99
N ALA A 41 10.50 0.53 1.04
CA ALA A 41 10.39 1.42 -0.11
C ALA A 41 10.06 2.87 0.29
N GLU A 42 9.18 3.07 1.29
CA GLU A 42 8.93 4.39 1.86
C GLU A 42 10.18 5.00 2.47
N GLY A 43 10.86 4.26 3.34
CA GLY A 43 12.09 4.73 3.99
C GLY A 43 13.18 5.09 2.99
N ALA A 44 13.43 4.23 2.01
CA ALA A 44 14.43 4.44 0.97
C ALA A 44 14.14 5.72 0.15
N LEU A 45 12.89 5.96 -0.24
CA LEU A 45 12.54 7.15 -1.01
C LEU A 45 12.66 8.43 -0.17
N ILE A 46 12.25 8.39 1.10
CA ILE A 46 12.45 9.53 2.03
C ILE A 46 13.94 9.82 2.19
N ASP A 47 14.75 8.79 2.36
CA ASP A 47 16.19 8.92 2.51
C ASP A 47 16.85 9.55 1.28
N GLU A 48 16.46 9.12 0.07
CA GLU A 48 16.94 9.65 -1.19
C GLU A 48 16.53 11.12 -1.39
N VAL A 49 15.24 11.42 -1.26
CA VAL A 49 14.69 12.74 -1.54
C VAL A 49 15.18 13.79 -0.54
N LEU A 50 15.35 13.41 0.74
CA LEU A 50 15.80 14.32 1.79
C LEU A 50 17.33 14.28 2.01
N ALA A 51 18.08 13.44 1.27
CA ALA A 51 19.54 13.37 1.38
C ALA A 51 20.25 14.75 1.34
N PRO A 52 19.84 15.71 0.47
CA PRO A 52 20.50 17.02 0.41
C PRO A 52 20.41 17.83 1.71
N LEU A 53 19.40 17.57 2.54
CA LEU A 53 19.18 18.29 3.80
C LEU A 53 20.10 17.81 4.93
N GLN A 54 20.82 16.69 4.74
CA GLN A 54 21.77 16.12 5.72
C GLN A 54 21.17 15.88 7.11
N LEU A 55 19.87 15.60 7.17
CA LEU A 55 19.14 15.35 8.41
C LEU A 55 19.48 13.97 8.99
N ASN A 56 19.58 13.89 10.30
CA ASN A 56 19.64 12.61 11.02
C ASN A 56 18.26 11.93 11.04
N CYS A 57 18.20 10.69 11.53
CA CYS A 57 16.96 9.89 11.52
C CYS A 57 15.77 10.59 12.23
N LEU A 58 16.00 11.18 13.41
CA LEU A 58 14.95 11.87 14.18
C LEU A 58 14.50 13.15 13.46
N GLU A 59 15.45 13.91 12.93
CA GLU A 59 15.16 15.13 12.15
C GLU A 59 14.38 14.82 10.88
N LYS A 60 14.65 13.71 10.20
CA LYS A 60 13.84 13.26 9.04
C LYS A 60 12.41 12.95 9.47
N MET A 61 12.22 12.23 10.57
CA MET A 61 10.88 11.91 11.09
C MET A 61 10.10 13.18 11.43
N GLU A 62 10.74 14.14 12.10
CA GLU A 62 10.15 15.43 12.43
C GLU A 62 9.86 16.26 11.17
N TYR A 63 10.76 16.25 10.20
CA TYR A 63 10.56 16.91 8.91
C TYR A 63 9.32 16.37 8.19
N VAL A 64 9.21 15.03 8.08
CA VAL A 64 8.06 14.38 7.44
C VAL A 64 6.76 14.71 8.18
N ALA A 65 6.77 14.69 9.52
CA ALA A 65 5.60 15.03 10.33
C ALA A 65 5.13 16.48 10.09
N ASN A 66 6.07 17.43 10.03
CA ASN A 66 5.78 18.86 9.91
C ASN A 66 5.51 19.31 8.46
N ASN A 67 6.02 18.58 7.47
CA ASN A 67 5.93 18.94 6.05
C ASN A 67 5.05 17.97 5.27
N SER A 68 4.12 17.27 5.92
CA SER A 68 3.18 16.40 5.20
C SER A 68 1.72 16.78 5.34
N VAL A 69 0.95 16.49 4.31
CA VAL A 69 -0.50 16.66 4.27
C VAL A 69 -1.17 15.36 3.83
N PHE A 70 -2.31 15.05 4.45
CA PHE A 70 -3.14 13.90 4.07
C PHE A 70 -4.31 14.36 3.22
N ILE A 71 -4.35 13.89 1.98
CA ILE A 71 -5.46 14.08 1.06
C ILE A 71 -6.31 12.81 1.13
N ARG A 72 -7.36 12.86 1.97
CA ARG A 72 -8.19 11.69 2.29
C ARG A 72 -9.30 11.48 1.28
N ALA A 73 -9.62 10.23 1.00
CA ALA A 73 -10.83 9.86 0.28
C ALA A 73 -12.07 10.19 1.11
N LYS A 74 -13.17 10.54 0.42
CA LYS A 74 -14.45 10.85 1.06
C LYS A 74 -15.03 9.66 1.84
N ASP A 75 -14.75 8.45 1.39
CA ASP A 75 -15.16 7.21 2.05
C ASP A 75 -14.26 6.83 3.24
N GLY A 76 -13.16 7.56 3.45
CA GLY A 76 -12.23 7.36 4.58
C GLY A 76 -11.35 6.12 4.47
N HIS A 77 -11.41 5.35 3.38
CA HIS A 77 -10.69 4.07 3.28
C HIS A 77 -9.22 4.22 2.92
N GLU A 78 -8.85 5.32 2.27
CA GLU A 78 -7.51 5.59 1.76
C GLU A 78 -7.17 7.09 1.81
N ALA A 79 -5.89 7.40 1.64
CA ALA A 79 -5.41 8.76 1.47
C ALA A 79 -4.11 8.80 0.68
N ILE A 80 -3.81 9.93 0.06
CA ILE A 80 -2.44 10.25 -0.36
C ILE A 80 -1.82 11.13 0.71
N GLN A 81 -0.76 10.63 1.36
CA GLN A 81 0.13 11.48 2.13
C GLN A 81 1.13 12.12 1.17
N VAL A 82 1.17 13.44 1.14
CA VAL A 82 2.14 14.20 0.36
C VAL A 82 3.13 14.81 1.34
N VAL A 83 4.40 14.46 1.24
CA VAL A 83 5.51 15.11 1.96
C VAL A 83 6.15 16.13 1.02
N TRP A 84 6.18 17.38 1.44
CA TRP A 84 6.76 18.48 0.69
C TRP A 84 8.27 18.55 0.92
N ALA A 85 9.06 18.41 -0.14
CA ALA A 85 10.46 18.82 -0.19
C ALA A 85 10.59 20.09 -1.07
N GLU A 86 11.79 20.66 -1.19
CA GLU A 86 12.00 21.94 -1.90
C GLU A 86 11.60 21.90 -3.38
N SER A 87 12.14 20.95 -4.14
CA SER A 87 11.92 20.83 -5.59
C SER A 87 11.04 19.66 -6.01
N GLN A 88 10.71 18.78 -5.07
CA GLN A 88 9.98 17.54 -5.31
C GLN A 88 9.03 17.22 -4.16
N ILE A 89 8.14 16.28 -4.41
CA ILE A 89 7.20 15.75 -3.42
C ILE A 89 7.39 14.25 -3.31
N ILE A 90 7.18 13.73 -2.10
CA ILE A 90 7.05 12.30 -1.85
C ILE A 90 5.57 12.02 -1.63
N CYS A 91 5.06 11.02 -2.34
CA CYS A 91 3.66 10.63 -2.28
C CYS A 91 3.54 9.20 -1.79
N VAL A 92 2.70 8.99 -0.78
CA VAL A 92 2.42 7.67 -0.21
C VAL A 92 0.92 7.42 -0.22
N HIS A 93 0.47 6.42 -0.97
CA HIS A 93 -0.95 6.05 -1.07
C HIS A 93 -1.37 5.14 0.07
N ARG A 94 -1.66 5.72 1.22
CA ARG A 94 -2.02 5.03 2.47
C ARG A 94 -3.38 4.33 2.39
N LEU A 95 -3.43 3.12 2.92
CA LEU A 95 -4.67 2.41 3.24
C LEU A 95 -5.01 2.69 4.71
N LEU A 96 -6.11 3.41 4.96
CA LEU A 96 -6.50 3.86 6.29
C LEU A 96 -7.40 2.85 7.00
N SER A 97 -8.32 2.23 6.27
CA SER A 97 -9.28 1.27 6.82
C SER A 97 -8.68 -0.11 7.06
N LYS A 98 -9.22 -0.87 8.01
CA LYS A 98 -8.74 -2.23 8.30
C LYS A 98 -9.16 -3.18 7.19
N GLU A 99 -10.35 -2.95 6.65
CA GLU A 99 -10.97 -3.67 5.55
C GLU A 99 -10.03 -3.67 4.33
N PHE A 100 -9.58 -2.50 3.89
CA PHE A 100 -8.69 -2.40 2.72
C PHE A 100 -7.30 -2.93 3.02
N ARG A 101 -6.76 -2.66 4.22
CA ARG A 101 -5.45 -3.21 4.61
C ARG A 101 -5.45 -4.75 4.61
N ASN A 102 -6.59 -5.36 4.92
CA ASN A 102 -6.76 -6.81 4.85
C ASN A 102 -6.97 -7.28 3.40
N GLU A 103 -7.70 -6.53 2.59
CA GLU A 103 -7.95 -6.86 1.19
C GLU A 103 -6.66 -6.85 0.36
N PHE A 104 -5.90 -5.75 0.43
CA PHE A 104 -4.65 -5.56 -0.32
C PHE A 104 -3.42 -6.18 0.36
N GLN A 105 -3.56 -6.66 1.60
CA GLN A 105 -2.46 -7.18 2.42
C GLN A 105 -1.27 -6.21 2.59
N ALA A 106 -1.53 -4.90 2.55
CA ALA A 106 -0.51 -3.86 2.63
C ALA A 106 -0.96 -2.69 3.50
N LEU A 107 -0.01 -1.81 3.86
CA LEU A 107 -0.29 -0.57 4.59
C LEU A 107 -0.55 0.62 3.65
N TRP A 108 -0.06 0.54 2.42
CA TRP A 108 -0.26 1.50 1.35
C TRP A 108 -0.19 0.80 0.01
N LEU A 109 -0.78 1.42 -1.00
CA LEU A 109 -0.86 0.90 -2.37
C LEU A 109 0.38 1.22 -3.21
N GLY A 110 1.10 2.29 -2.86
CA GLY A 110 2.30 2.70 -3.59
C GLY A 110 3.00 3.88 -2.94
N VAL A 111 4.28 4.03 -3.29
CA VAL A 111 5.16 5.13 -2.91
C VAL A 111 5.86 5.62 -4.16
N TRP A 112 5.89 6.93 -4.37
CA TRP A 112 6.58 7.54 -5.50
C TRP A 112 7.00 8.97 -5.18
N SER A 113 7.91 9.53 -5.98
CA SER A 113 8.24 10.95 -5.95
C SER A 113 7.80 11.62 -7.25
N GLU A 114 7.47 12.91 -7.18
CA GLU A 114 7.21 13.74 -8.36
C GLU A 114 7.98 15.04 -8.23
N GLN A 115 8.49 15.56 -9.34
CA GLN A 115 9.01 16.92 -9.38
C GLN A 115 7.83 17.91 -9.25
N LEU A 116 8.04 19.02 -8.54
CA LEU A 116 7.03 20.06 -8.42
C LEU A 116 6.82 20.77 -9.76
N GLU A 117 7.84 20.88 -10.63
CA GLU A 117 7.77 21.48 -11.98
C GLU A 117 7.11 22.88 -11.99
N GLY A 118 7.30 23.66 -10.93
CA GLY A 118 6.67 24.98 -10.78
C GLY A 118 5.18 24.97 -10.44
N ARG A 119 4.57 23.80 -10.23
CA ARG A 119 3.20 23.67 -9.71
C ARG A 119 3.14 24.26 -8.30
N SER A 120 2.06 25.00 -8.00
CA SER A 120 1.80 25.43 -6.62
C SER A 120 1.37 24.23 -5.77
N ARG A 121 1.61 24.29 -4.45
CA ARG A 121 1.13 23.28 -3.50
C ARG A 121 -0.38 23.05 -3.62
N SER A 122 -1.16 24.13 -3.76
CA SER A 122 -2.61 24.07 -3.92
C SER A 122 -3.05 23.37 -5.21
N ALA A 123 -2.33 23.56 -6.31
CA ALA A 123 -2.62 22.87 -7.57
C ALA A 123 -2.34 21.37 -7.48
N VAL A 124 -1.24 20.99 -6.84
CA VAL A 124 -0.89 19.59 -6.57
C VAL A 124 -1.94 18.94 -5.68
N GLU A 125 -2.32 19.59 -4.58
CA GLU A 125 -3.37 19.08 -3.69
C GLU A 125 -4.71 18.91 -4.40
N ALA A 126 -5.11 19.87 -5.24
CA ALA A 126 -6.34 19.79 -6.03
C ALA A 126 -6.30 18.60 -7.01
N SER A 127 -5.16 18.38 -7.67
CA SER A 127 -4.97 17.24 -8.57
C SER A 127 -5.12 15.90 -7.83
N PHE A 128 -4.48 15.74 -6.67
CA PHE A 128 -4.62 14.52 -5.88
C PHE A 128 -6.02 14.33 -5.31
N LYS A 129 -6.72 15.41 -4.90
CA LYS A 129 -8.13 15.32 -4.50
C LYS A 129 -8.98 14.73 -5.62
N GLN A 130 -8.83 15.21 -6.85
CA GLN A 130 -9.53 14.68 -8.02
C GLN A 130 -9.21 13.20 -8.27
N LYS A 131 -7.92 12.81 -8.20
CA LYS A 131 -7.51 11.41 -8.41
C LYS A 131 -8.11 10.47 -7.35
N VAL A 132 -8.11 10.88 -6.09
CA VAL A 132 -8.68 10.10 -4.99
C VAL A 132 -10.20 9.99 -5.12
N GLU A 133 -10.88 11.10 -5.43
CA GLU A 133 -12.33 11.09 -5.67
C GLU A 133 -12.72 10.19 -6.85
N TYR A 134 -11.96 10.23 -7.94
CA TYR A 134 -12.16 9.36 -9.08
C TYR A 134 -11.98 7.88 -8.71
N ARG A 135 -11.03 7.54 -7.83
CA ARG A 135 -10.87 6.17 -7.33
C ARG A 135 -12.05 5.68 -6.51
N VAL A 136 -12.63 6.54 -5.67
CA VAL A 136 -13.85 6.19 -4.93
C VAL A 136 -14.97 5.84 -5.91
N LEU A 137 -15.16 6.63 -6.96
CA LEU A 137 -16.18 6.38 -7.99
C LEU A 137 -15.90 5.08 -8.77
N MET A 138 -14.65 4.84 -9.16
CA MET A 138 -14.25 3.62 -9.87
C MET A 138 -14.44 2.37 -9.01
N ARG A 139 -14.19 2.44 -7.70
CA ARG A 139 -14.47 1.33 -6.79
C ARG A 139 -15.95 0.98 -6.72
N GLN A 140 -16.81 1.98 -6.74
CA GLN A 140 -18.26 1.78 -6.72
C GLN A 140 -18.79 1.11 -7.99
N SER A 141 -18.14 1.34 -9.14
CA SER A 141 -18.59 0.83 -10.44
C SER A 141 -17.90 -0.47 -10.87
N ALA A 142 -16.58 -0.58 -10.68
CA ALA A 142 -15.74 -1.69 -11.14
C ALA A 142 -15.23 -2.59 -9.99
N GLY A 143 -15.60 -2.29 -8.75
CA GLY A 143 -15.14 -3.02 -7.56
C GLY A 143 -13.83 -2.48 -6.99
N PRO A 144 -13.45 -2.96 -5.79
CA PRO A 144 -12.35 -2.39 -4.99
C PRO A 144 -10.97 -2.46 -5.67
N ASN A 145 -10.80 -3.40 -6.61
CA ASN A 145 -9.57 -3.63 -7.37
C ASN A 145 -9.39 -2.71 -8.58
N SER A 146 -10.22 -1.68 -8.76
CA SER A 146 -10.04 -0.74 -9.87
C SER A 146 -8.66 -0.06 -9.78
N GLU A 147 -7.76 -0.40 -10.69
CA GLU A 147 -6.43 0.19 -10.75
C GLU A 147 -6.51 1.60 -11.34
N ILE A 148 -5.93 2.57 -10.63
CA ILE A 148 -5.70 3.92 -11.13
C ILE A 148 -4.23 4.21 -10.87
N GLN A 149 -3.50 4.57 -11.92
CA GLN A 149 -2.12 5.01 -11.79
C GLN A 149 -2.10 6.42 -11.19
N PHE A 150 -1.49 6.56 -10.01
CA PHE A 150 -1.38 7.86 -9.33
C PHE A 150 -0.12 8.64 -9.73
N ALA A 151 0.92 7.99 -10.22
CA ALA A 151 2.13 8.67 -10.69
C ALA A 151 2.03 9.07 -12.17
N ALA A 152 2.70 10.16 -12.51
CA ALA A 152 2.84 10.64 -13.89
C ALA A 152 3.92 9.88 -14.70
N SER A 153 4.76 9.09 -14.04
CA SER A 153 5.88 8.33 -14.62
C SER A 153 5.75 6.83 -14.27
N PRO A 154 6.14 5.91 -15.16
CA PRO A 154 6.10 4.46 -14.92
C PRO A 154 7.01 3.96 -13.77
N ALA A 155 7.76 4.85 -13.12
CA ALA A 155 8.61 4.56 -11.95
C ALA A 155 7.82 4.46 -10.63
N VAL A 156 6.61 3.88 -10.65
CA VAL A 156 5.94 3.49 -9.41
C VAL A 156 6.56 2.19 -8.94
N THR A 157 7.19 2.21 -7.76
CA THR A 157 7.46 0.95 -7.06
C THR A 157 6.13 0.45 -6.53
N MET A 158 5.39 -0.25 -7.39
CA MET A 158 4.20 -1.01 -7.00
C MET A 158 4.71 -2.21 -6.20
N PRO A 159 4.31 -2.38 -4.92
CA PRO A 159 4.50 -3.66 -4.26
C PRO A 159 3.84 -4.72 -5.15
N SER A 160 4.55 -5.79 -5.49
CA SER A 160 3.98 -6.89 -6.27
C SER A 160 2.86 -7.53 -5.45
N TYR A 161 1.61 -7.18 -5.75
CA TYR A 161 0.46 -7.80 -5.09
C TYR A 161 0.15 -9.12 -5.79
N ILE A 162 0.20 -10.22 -5.04
CA ILE A 162 -0.53 -11.43 -5.44
C ILE A 162 -1.97 -11.22 -4.95
N LEU A 163 -2.83 -10.77 -5.86
CA LEU A 163 -4.26 -10.63 -5.58
C LEU A 163 -4.92 -12.02 -5.54
N ARG A 164 -5.86 -12.23 -4.61
CA ARG A 164 -6.71 -13.44 -4.65
C ARG A 164 -7.78 -13.27 -5.74
N SER A 165 -7.84 -14.25 -6.65
CA SER A 165 -8.98 -14.54 -7.52
C SER A 165 -10.14 -15.16 -6.75
#